data_AF-A0A124I640-F1
#
_entry.id   AF-A0A124I640-F1
#
_cell.length_a   1.000
_cell.length_b   1.000
_cell.length_c   1.000
_cell.angle_alpha   90.00
_cell.angle_beta   90.00
_cell.angle_gamma   90.00
#
_symmetry.space_group_name_H-M   'P 1'
#
loop_
_entity.id
_entity.type
_entity.pdbx_description
1 polymer ?
#
loop_
_entity_poly.entity_id
_entity_poly.type
_entity_poly.pdbx_seq_one_letter_code
_entity_poly.pdbx_strand_id
1 'polypeptide(L)' 'MEPKPWRDRIQDEDALLQQLTGLVTEAADRRAEALLEGVADLGTVADVARDIGLSWNAVDKAIKRYERRKVASDGSTTTE' A
#
# COMPACT_ATOMS: atom_id res chain seq x y z
N MET A 1 20.97 33.20 11.34
CA MET A 1 19.81 32.87 10.47
C MET A 1 18.62 32.74 11.39
N GLU A 2 17.59 33.55 11.22
CA GLU A 2 16.38 33.39 12.05
C GLU A 2 15.70 32.06 11.72
N PRO A 3 15.17 31.34 12.72
CA PRO A 3 14.50 30.08 12.48
C PRO A 3 13.27 30.30 11.60
N LYS A 4 13.06 29.40 10.64
CA LYS A 4 11.90 29.41 9.75
C LYS A 4 10.60 29.51 10.60
N PRO A 5 9.63 30.37 10.22
CA PRO A 5 8.34 30.42 10.87
C PRO A 5 7.72 29.03 11.02
N TRP A 6 7.04 28.77 12.14
CA TRP A 6 6.49 27.44 12.41
C TRP A 6 5.48 26.98 11.35
N ARG A 7 4.78 27.92 10.69
CA ARG A 7 3.84 27.63 9.61
C ARG A 7 4.53 27.01 8.41
N ASP A 8 5.64 27.60 7.99
CA ASP A 8 6.38 27.09 6.84
C ASP A 8 7.08 25.77 7.15
N ARG A 9 7.39 25.49 8.43
CA ARG A 9 7.88 24.17 8.85
C ARG A 9 6.78 23.11 8.73
N ILE A 10 5.55 23.43 9.15
CA ILE A 10 4.41 22.50 8.97
C ILE A 10 4.16 22.22 7.48
N GLN A 11 4.20 23.26 6.64
CA GLN A 11 4.00 23.07 5.19
C GLN A 11 5.06 22.14 4.58
N ASP A 12 6.32 22.26 5.00
CA ASP A 12 7.38 21.35 4.54
C ASP A 12 7.11 19.91 4.99
N GLU A 13 6.71 19.69 6.24
CA GLU A 13 6.39 18.36 6.77
C GLU A 13 5.15 17.75 6.10
N ASP A 14 4.12 18.54 5.82
CA ASP A 14 2.93 18.08 5.10
C ASP A 14 3.29 17.64 3.67
N ALA A 15 4.14 18.39 2.98
CA ALA A 15 4.64 18.02 1.66
C ALA A 15 5.50 16.75 1.69
N LEU A 16 6.28 16.54 2.76
CA LEU A 16 7.04 15.30 2.96
C LEU A 16 6.11 14.11 3.22
N LEU A 17 5.11 14.27 4.10
CA LEU A 17 4.14 13.22 4.42
C LEU A 17 3.35 12.80 3.17
N GLN A 18 2.99 13.74 2.30
CA GLN A 18 2.33 13.43 1.03
C GLN A 18 3.22 12.54 0.13
N GLN A 19 4.50 12.88 -0.03
CA GLN A 19 5.45 12.08 -0.81
C GLN A 19 5.65 10.69 -0.20
N LEU A 20 5.85 10.61 1.11
CA LEU A 20 6.03 9.34 1.83
C LEU A 20 4.77 8.48 1.74
N THR A 21 3.57 9.08 1.80
CA THR A 21 2.31 8.34 1.65
C THR A 21 2.21 7.70 0.26
N GLY A 22 2.67 8.39 -0.79
CA GLY A 22 2.76 7.83 -2.13
C GLY A 22 3.66 6.59 -2.17
N LEU A 23 4.91 6.74 -1.69
CA LEU A 23 5.89 5.65 -1.66
C LEU A 23 5.41 4.44 -0.82
N VAL A 24 4.78 4.70 0.32
CA VAL A 24 4.19 3.65 1.18
C VAL A 24 3.07 2.93 0.46
N THR A 25 2.24 3.64 -0.31
CA THR A 25 1.16 3.04 -1.08
C THR A 25 1.69 2.13 -2.17
N GLU A 26 2.68 2.59 -2.95
CA GLU A 26 3.31 1.78 -3.99
C GLU A 26 4.02 0.54 -3.41
N ALA A 27 4.73 0.71 -2.28
CA ALA A 27 5.35 -0.42 -1.60
C ALA A 27 4.31 -1.42 -1.08
N ALA A 28 3.16 -0.94 -0.60
CA ALA A 28 2.06 -1.80 -0.18
C ALA A 28 1.43 -2.55 -1.36
N ASP A 29 1.36 -1.93 -2.55
CA ASP A 29 0.88 -2.58 -3.77
C ASP A 29 1.80 -3.72 -4.20
N ARG A 30 3.11 -3.44 -4.34
CA ARG A 30 4.11 -4.49 -4.67
C ARG A 30 4.11 -5.63 -3.67
N ARG A 31 3.94 -5.31 -2.37
CA ARG A 31 3.83 -6.33 -1.33
C ARG A 31 2.57 -7.17 -1.48
N ALA A 32 1.42 -6.55 -1.77
CA ALA A 32 0.17 -7.27 -1.95
C ALA A 32 0.20 -8.21 -3.17
N GLU A 33 0.87 -7.79 -4.25
CA GLU A 33 1.13 -8.63 -5.41
C GLU A 33 1.97 -9.87 -5.04
N ALA A 34 3.07 -9.69 -4.31
CA ALA A 34 3.86 -10.81 -3.80
C ALA A 34 3.07 -11.74 -2.85
N LEU A 35 2.11 -11.19 -2.09
CA LEU A 35 1.22 -12.01 -1.26
C LEU A 35 0.26 -12.84 -2.11
N LEU A 36 -0.21 -12.33 -3.25
CA LEU A 36 -1.03 -13.10 -4.20
C LEU A 36 -0.22 -14.23 -4.84
N GLU A 37 1.04 -13.98 -5.21
CA GLU A 37 1.96 -15.02 -5.67
C GLU A 37 2.14 -16.11 -4.59
N GLY A 38 2.40 -15.72 -3.34
CA GLY A 38 2.46 -16.66 -2.22
C GLY A 38 1.17 -17.46 -2.03
N VAL A 39 -0.01 -16.87 -2.27
CA VAL A 39 -1.29 -17.59 -2.21
C VAL A 39 -1.39 -18.61 -3.35
N ALA A 40 -0.90 -18.28 -4.56
CA ALA A 40 -0.85 -19.21 -5.67
C ALA A 40 0.09 -20.40 -5.37
N ASP A 41 1.21 -20.15 -4.69
CA ASP A 41 2.20 -21.16 -4.35
C ASP A 41 1.79 -22.06 -3.16
N LEU A 42 1.28 -21.46 -2.09
CA LEU A 42 0.94 -22.16 -0.83
C LEU A 42 -0.54 -22.58 -0.76
N GLY A 43 -1.37 -22.11 -1.67
CA GLY A 43 -2.78 -22.47 -1.84
C GLY A 43 -3.77 -21.59 -1.07
N THR A 44 -3.42 -21.10 0.12
CA THR A 44 -4.34 -20.24 0.90
C THR A 44 -3.66 -19.04 1.55
N VAL A 45 -4.45 -17.98 1.74
CA VAL A 45 -4.05 -16.78 2.50
C VAL A 45 -3.60 -17.14 3.94
N ALA A 46 -4.17 -18.20 4.52
CA ALA A 46 -3.82 -18.64 5.88
C ALA A 46 -2.43 -19.28 5.92
N ASP A 47 -2.07 -20.02 4.89
CA ASP A 47 -0.75 -20.65 4.79
C ASP A 47 0.33 -19.63 4.53
N VAL A 48 0.09 -18.65 3.65
CA VAL A 48 0.97 -17.48 3.48
C VAL A 48 1.14 -16.71 4.78
N ALA A 49 0.04 -16.42 5.49
CA ALA A 49 0.11 -15.69 6.75
C ALA A 49 0.94 -16.44 7.80
N ARG A 50 0.79 -17.77 7.87
CA ARG A 50 1.58 -18.62 8.77
C ARG A 50 3.06 -18.63 8.39
N ASP A 51 3.38 -18.72 7.09
CA ASP A 51 4.74 -18.75 6.57
C ASP A 51 5.51 -17.46 6.91
N ILE A 52 4.89 -16.29 6.71
CA ILE A 52 5.51 -14.99 6.97
C ILE A 52 5.32 -14.48 8.41
N GLY A 53 4.72 -15.27 9.29
CA GLY A 53 4.53 -14.94 10.71
C GLY A 53 3.54 -13.79 10.97
N LEU A 54 2.51 -13.63 10.13
CA LEU A 54 1.48 -12.60 10.27
C LEU A 54 0.09 -13.20 10.52
N SER A 55 -0.83 -12.38 11.02
CA SER A 55 -2.23 -12.78 11.12
C SER A 55 -2.86 -12.88 9.73
N TRP A 56 -3.72 -13.88 9.53
CA TRP A 56 -4.52 -14.04 8.30
C TRP A 56 -5.24 -12.74 7.90
N ASN A 57 -5.88 -12.07 8.86
CA ASN A 57 -6.58 -10.80 8.65
C ASN A 57 -5.68 -9.68 8.07
N ALA A 58 -4.40 -9.66 8.43
CA ALA A 58 -3.47 -8.65 7.91
C ALA A 58 -3.16 -8.89 6.43
N VAL A 59 -2.94 -10.15 6.05
CA VAL A 59 -2.69 -10.56 4.67
C VAL A 59 -3.94 -10.35 3.81
N ASP A 60 -5.09 -10.84 4.28
CA ASP A 60 -6.39 -10.68 3.60
C ASP A 60 -6.73 -9.21 3.34
N LYS A 61 -6.54 -8.33 4.34
CA LYS A 61 -6.78 -6.88 4.17
C LYS A 61 -5.82 -6.25 3.18
N ALA A 62 -4.54 -6.64 3.17
CA ALA A 62 -3.55 -6.11 2.25
C ALA A 62 -3.94 -6.42 0.80
N ILE A 63 -4.29 -7.68 0.53
CA ILE A 63 -4.73 -8.15 -0.79
C ILE A 63 -6.02 -7.43 -1.22
N LYS A 64 -7.07 -7.45 -0.40
CA LYS A 64 -8.35 -6.79 -0.73
C LYS A 64 -8.21 -5.30 -1.03
N ARG A 65 -7.30 -4.61 -0.33
CA ARG A 65 -7.06 -3.19 -0.54
C ARG A 65 -6.38 -2.94 -1.89
N TYR A 66 -5.44 -3.80 -2.27
CA TYR A 66 -4.80 -3.78 -3.58
C TYR A 66 -5.79 -4.08 -4.71
N GLU A 67 -6.59 -5.14 -4.59
CA GLU A 67 -7.60 -5.49 -5.59
C GLU A 67 -8.61 -4.36 -5.83
N ARG A 68 -9.09 -3.72 -4.75
CA ARG A 68 -10.00 -2.57 -4.86
C ARG A 68 -9.37 -1.40 -5.62
N ARG A 69 -8.09 -1.11 -5.37
CA ARG A 69 -7.36 -0.06 -6.09
C ARG A 69 -7.20 -0.40 -7.56
N LYS A 70 -6.83 -1.65 -7.87
CA LYS A 70 -6.66 -2.14 -9.25
C LYS A 70 -7.97 -2.07 -10.04
N VAL A 71 -9.09 -2.46 -9.43
CA VAL A 71 -10.42 -2.31 -10.06
C VAL A 71 -10.75 -0.83 -10.31
N ALA A 72 -10.43 0.06 -9.37
CA ALA A 72 -10.66 1.49 -9.55
C ALA A 72 -9.77 2.11 -10.64
N SER A 73 -8.53 1.64 -10.82
CA SER A 73 -7.66 2.10 -11.91
C SER A 73 -8.12 1.57 -13.27
N ASP A 74 -8.48 0.28 -13.36
CA ASP A 74 -8.87 -0.35 -14.63
C ASP A 74 -10.19 0.21 -15.17
N GLY A 75 -11.14 0.52 -14.29
CA GLY A 75 -12.42 1.17 -14.65
C GLY A 75 -12.29 2.61 -15.16
N SER A 76 -11.14 3.27 -14.98
CA SER A 76 -10.87 4.61 -15.51
C SER A 76 -10.35 4.59 -16.95
N THR A 77 -10.05 3.42 -17.53
CA THR A 77 -9.37 3.27 -18.82
C THR A 77 -10.31 3.02 -20.01
N THR A 78 -11.63 3.16 -19.86
CA THR A 78 -12.60 3.04 -20.97
C THR A 78 -13.30 4.37 -21.23
N THR A 79 -12.60 5.30 -21.86
CA THR A 79 -13.16 6.35 -22.73
C THR A 79 -12.02 6.87 -23.62
N GLU A 80 -11.84 6.24 -24.78
CA GLU A 80 -11.26 6.84 -25.99
C GLU A 80 -12.07 6.34 -27.20
#